data_AF-A0A2W5L184-F1
#
_entry.id   AF-A0A2W5L184-F1
#
_cell.length_a   1.000
_cell.length_b   1.000
_cell.length_c   1.000
_cell.angle_alpha   90.00
_cell.angle_beta   90.00
_cell.angle_gamma   90.00
#
_symmetry.space_group_name_H-M   'P 1'
#
loop_
_entity.id
_entity.type
_entity.pdbx_description
1 polymer ?
#
loop_
_entity_poly.entity_id
_entity_poly.type
_entity_poly.pdbx_seq_one_letter_code
_entity_poly.pdbx_strand_id
1 'polypeptide(L)'
;MLHAPIEFPFPGSVVLSKGLRWTIRQLFDNGATALIVREGAGAQGRRREAVADLVDANLVDRDGINAVKGIGRDTKRLALHVARHLRDSNEVVLRDLGHHLAAAHAAGNVPRIRDNYHLVEIMRGLGWHKAGWAGTGPTLSPIYRRTAKAVPA
;
A
#
# COMPACT_ATOMS: atom_id res chain seq x y z
N MET A 1 -10.49 -1.13 33.20
CA MET A 1 -9.15 -1.24 32.57
C MET A 1 -9.23 -0.64 31.18
N LEU A 2 -8.75 0.59 31.02
CA LEU A 2 -8.59 1.22 29.71
C LEU A 2 -7.35 0.58 29.06
N HIS A 3 -7.55 -0.31 28.10
CA HIS A 3 -6.45 -0.76 27.24
C HIS A 3 -5.96 0.46 26.46
N ALA A 4 -4.78 0.98 26.81
CA ALA A 4 -4.09 1.92 25.95
C ALA A 4 -3.94 1.26 24.56
N PRO A 5 -4.27 1.97 23.47
CA PRO A 5 -4.04 1.42 22.14
C PRO A 5 -2.54 1.13 22.01
N ILE A 6 -2.19 -0.15 21.82
CA ILE A 6 -0.81 -0.54 21.57
C ILE A 6 -0.42 0.11 20.25
N GLU A 7 0.58 1.00 20.29
CA GLU A 7 1.05 1.67 19.09
C GLU A 7 1.74 0.66 18.17
N PHE A 8 1.33 0.67 16.90
CA PHE A 8 1.93 -0.15 15.87
C PHE A 8 3.39 0.28 15.63
N PRO A 9 4.32 -0.66 15.41
CA PRO A 9 4.13 -2.11 15.34
C PRO A 9 4.29 -2.82 16.68
N PHE A 10 3.63 -3.98 16.82
CA PHE A 10 3.80 -4.89 17.95
C PHE A 10 3.77 -6.37 17.51
N PRO A 11 4.35 -7.31 18.27
CA PRO A 11 4.26 -8.73 17.97
C PRO A 11 2.81 -9.21 17.76
N GLY A 12 2.57 -9.91 16.65
CA GLY A 12 1.24 -10.30 16.18
C GLY A 12 0.65 -9.38 15.10
N SER A 13 1.22 -8.20 14.88
CA SER A 13 0.78 -7.29 13.81
C SER A 13 1.00 -7.91 12.43
N VAL A 14 0.03 -7.73 11.54
CA VAL A 14 0.15 -8.10 10.12
C VAL A 14 0.69 -6.91 9.34
N VAL A 15 1.79 -7.11 8.62
CA VAL A 15 2.51 -6.07 7.88
C VAL A 15 2.70 -6.45 6.43
N LEU A 16 2.78 -5.45 5.56
CA LEU A 16 3.23 -5.61 4.19
C LEU A 16 4.71 -5.28 4.09
N SER A 17 5.44 -6.23 3.51
CA SER A 17 6.85 -6.06 3.16
C SER A 17 7.12 -6.69 1.79
N LYS A 18 7.73 -5.90 0.90
CA LYS A 18 8.00 -6.25 -0.49
C LYS A 18 6.76 -6.83 -1.21
N GLY A 19 5.59 -6.25 -0.93
CA GLY A 19 4.31 -6.67 -1.51
C GLY A 19 3.70 -7.94 -0.90
N LEU A 20 4.33 -8.56 0.09
CA LEU A 20 3.79 -9.75 0.74
C LEU A 20 3.31 -9.44 2.15
N ARG A 21 2.25 -10.12 2.60
CA ARG A 21 1.79 -10.07 3.99
C ARG A 21 2.65 -10.98 4.87
N TRP A 22 3.06 -10.44 6.01
CA TRP A 22 3.83 -11.11 7.04
C TRP A 22 3.25 -10.79 8.42
N THR A 23 3.60 -11.58 9.42
CA THR A 23 3.29 -11.34 10.82
C THR A 23 4.57 -10.98 11.56
N ILE A 24 4.55 -9.92 12.35
CA ILE A 24 5.67 -9.59 13.25
C ILE A 24 5.68 -10.61 14.38
N ARG A 25 6.79 -11.34 14.55
CA ARG A 25 6.96 -12.28 15.66
C ARG A 25 7.62 -11.64 16.86
N GLN A 26 8.58 -10.76 16.62
CA GLN A 26 9.39 -10.13 17.67
C GLN A 26 10.00 -8.81 17.17
N LEU A 27 10.21 -7.86 18.08
CA LEU A 27 10.94 -6.61 17.83
C LEU A 27 12.31 -6.64 18.51
N PHE A 28 13.28 -5.97 17.90
CA PHE A 28 14.66 -5.82 18.37
C PHE A 28 15.05 -4.33 18.30
N ASP A 29 16.20 -4.01 18.91
CA ASP A 29 16.85 -2.69 18.77
C ASP A 29 15.88 -1.53 19.11
N ASN A 30 15.20 -1.64 20.25
CA ASN A 30 14.16 -0.70 20.68
C ASN A 30 13.03 -0.47 19.66
N GLY A 31 12.72 -1.47 18.83
CA GLY A 31 11.66 -1.38 17.82
C GLY A 31 12.14 -0.93 16.44
N ALA A 32 13.45 -0.76 16.22
CA ALA A 32 13.97 -0.42 14.89
C ALA A 32 13.93 -1.60 13.90
N THR A 33 14.04 -2.83 14.40
CA THR A 33 14.07 -4.05 13.59
C THR A 33 12.98 -5.02 14.03
N ALA A 34 12.30 -5.65 13.08
CA ALA A 34 11.31 -6.69 13.34
C ALA A 34 11.73 -8.04 12.74
N LEU A 35 11.55 -9.13 13.48
CA LEU A 35 11.50 -10.46 12.89
C LEU A 35 10.08 -10.68 12.36
N ILE A 36 9.97 -10.76 11.03
CA ILE A 36 8.73 -11.06 10.34
C ILE A 36 8.70 -12.51 9.88
N VAL A 37 7.54 -13.14 10.01
CA VAL A 37 7.29 -14.52 9.61
C VAL A 37 6.08 -14.57 8.70
N ARG A 38 6.13 -15.49 7.73
CA ARG A 38 4.98 -15.80 6.89
C ARG A 38 4.76 -17.29 6.99
N GLU A 39 3.59 -17.67 7.47
CA GLU A 39 3.16 -19.05 7.63
C GLU A 39 1.96 -19.27 6.70
N GLY A 40 1.99 -20.32 5.88
CA GLY A 40 0.90 -20.67 4.97
C GLY A 40 1.30 -21.64 3.86
N ALA A 41 0.29 -22.18 3.17
CA ALA A 41 0.44 -23.25 2.18
C ALA A 41 1.29 -22.92 0.94
N GLY A 42 1.67 -21.64 0.73
CA GLY A 42 2.42 -21.19 -0.45
C GLY A 42 3.87 -20.79 -0.22
N ALA A 43 4.31 -20.59 1.03
CA ALA A 43 5.72 -20.32 1.40
C ALA A 43 5.84 -20.14 2.92
N GLN A 44 6.81 -20.82 3.54
CA GLN A 44 7.29 -20.48 4.87
C GLN A 44 8.53 -19.60 4.75
N GLY A 45 8.56 -18.49 5.48
CA GLY A 45 9.70 -17.58 5.47
C GLY A 45 9.85 -16.87 6.80
N ARG A 46 11.10 -16.63 7.21
CA ARG A 46 11.46 -15.78 8.35
C ARG A 46 12.59 -14.86 7.95
N ARG A 47 12.50 -13.58 8.28
CA ARG A 47 13.61 -12.64 8.11
C ARG A 47 13.52 -11.46 9.04
N ARG A 48 14.64 -10.79 9.24
CA ARG A 48 14.70 -9.47 9.89
C ARG A 48 14.48 -8.39 8.86
N GLU A 49 13.71 -7.37 9.23
CA GLU A 49 13.41 -6.23 8.39
C GLU A 49 13.36 -4.96 9.23
N ALA A 50 13.83 -3.85 8.67
CA ALA A 50 13.71 -2.55 9.31
C ALA A 50 12.22 -2.21 9.44
N VAL A 51 11.81 -1.78 10.63
CA VAL A 51 10.42 -1.38 10.88
C VAL A 51 9.99 -0.21 9.98
N ALA A 52 10.93 0.66 9.63
CA ALA A 52 10.74 1.75 8.68
C ALA A 52 10.33 1.28 7.26
N ASP A 53 10.51 0.01 6.91
CA ASP A 53 10.06 -0.57 5.63
C ASP A 53 8.74 -1.34 5.74
N LEU A 54 8.17 -1.46 6.96
CA LEU A 54 6.95 -2.20 7.22
C LEU A 54 5.71 -1.31 7.17
N VAL A 55 4.70 -1.76 6.43
CA VAL A 55 3.41 -1.07 6.31
C VAL A 55 2.34 -1.86 7.07
N ASP A 56 1.52 -1.20 7.89
CA ASP A 56 0.40 -1.84 8.58
C ASP A 56 -0.65 -2.32 7.57
N ALA A 57 -0.86 -3.63 7.46
CA ALA A 57 -1.80 -4.21 6.50
C ALA A 57 -3.27 -3.88 6.81
N ASN A 58 -3.61 -3.60 8.07
CA ASN A 58 -4.97 -3.23 8.47
C ASN A 58 -5.28 -1.77 8.11
N LEU A 59 -4.26 -0.90 8.14
CA LEU A 59 -4.38 0.48 7.66
C LEU A 59 -4.63 0.50 6.14
N VAL A 60 -3.97 -0.37 5.38
CA VAL A 60 -4.20 -0.54 3.94
C VAL A 60 -5.66 -0.84 3.61
N ASP A 61 -6.30 -1.72 4.38
CA ASP A 61 -7.70 -2.09 4.17
C ASP A 61 -8.66 -0.95 4.61
N ARG A 62 -8.29 -0.11 5.59
CA ARG A 62 -9.07 1.06 6.03
C ARG A 62 -8.93 2.29 5.11
N ASP A 63 -7.74 2.55 4.58
CA ASP A 63 -7.51 3.68 3.66
C ASP A 63 -8.31 3.50 2.37
N GLY A 64 -8.48 2.25 1.92
CA GLY A 64 -9.42 1.86 0.87
C GLY A 64 -10.87 2.31 1.11
N ILE A 65 -11.30 2.42 2.36
CA ILE A 65 -12.66 2.79 2.76
C ILE A 65 -12.78 4.32 2.92
N ASN A 66 -11.74 4.98 3.45
CA ASN A 66 -11.75 6.43 3.70
C ASN A 66 -11.50 7.26 2.43
N ALA A 67 -10.72 6.76 1.47
CA ALA A 67 -10.44 7.40 0.17
C ALA A 67 -11.68 7.69 -0.69
N VAL A 68 -12.86 7.28 -0.24
CA VAL A 68 -14.08 7.15 -1.05
C VAL A 68 -15.25 7.94 -0.46
N LYS A 69 -15.04 8.67 0.65
CA LYS A 69 -16.07 9.51 1.25
C LYS A 69 -16.26 10.79 0.41
N GLY A 70 -17.48 11.00 -0.09
CA GLY A 70 -17.87 12.22 -0.82
C GLY A 70 -17.63 12.22 -2.33
N ILE A 71 -17.27 11.09 -2.94
CA ILE A 71 -16.90 11.01 -4.37
C ILE A 71 -17.99 10.30 -5.19
N GLY A 72 -18.13 10.68 -6.46
CA GLY A 72 -19.08 10.08 -7.41
C GLY A 72 -18.89 8.57 -7.59
N ARG A 73 -19.97 7.88 -8.01
CA ARG A 73 -20.04 6.42 -8.15
C ARG A 73 -18.89 5.84 -8.99
N ASP A 74 -18.53 6.50 -10.08
CA ASP A 74 -17.49 6.03 -10.99
C ASP A 74 -16.10 6.11 -10.38
N THR A 75 -15.77 7.22 -9.72
CA THR A 75 -14.51 7.37 -8.99
C THR A 75 -14.41 6.36 -7.84
N LYS A 76 -15.52 6.08 -7.15
CA LYS A 76 -15.57 5.03 -6.12
C LYS A 76 -15.23 3.65 -6.68
N ARG A 77 -15.83 3.28 -7.82
CA ARG A 77 -15.52 2.00 -8.49
C ARG A 77 -14.06 1.93 -8.95
N LEU A 78 -13.54 3.03 -9.48
CA LEU A 78 -12.13 3.14 -9.88
C LEU A 78 -11.20 3.01 -8.66
N ALA A 79 -11.47 3.73 -7.57
CA ALA A 79 -10.68 3.69 -6.35
C ALA A 79 -10.64 2.31 -5.71
N LEU A 80 -11.78 1.61 -5.65
CA LEU A 80 -11.83 0.22 -5.16
C LEU A 80 -11.03 -0.74 -6.04
N HIS A 81 -11.07 -0.54 -7.36
CA HIS A 81 -10.28 -1.34 -8.28
C HIS A 81 -8.78 -1.09 -8.10
N VAL A 82 -8.37 0.18 -7.98
CA VAL A 82 -6.98 0.56 -7.69
C VAL A 82 -6.53 -0.02 -6.35
N ALA A 83 -7.34 0.08 -5.30
CA ALA A 83 -7.04 -0.48 -3.99
C ALA A 83 -6.82 -2.00 -4.06
N ARG A 84 -7.67 -2.71 -4.82
CA ARG A 84 -7.53 -4.16 -5.03
C ARG A 84 -6.27 -4.50 -5.83
N HIS A 85 -5.98 -3.76 -6.90
CA HIS A 85 -4.79 -3.96 -7.72
C HIS A 85 -3.50 -3.74 -6.92
N LEU A 86 -3.50 -2.73 -6.05
CA LEU A 86 -2.36 -2.31 -5.24
C LEU A 86 -2.33 -2.96 -3.84
N ARG A 87 -3.14 -3.99 -3.61
CA ARG A 87 -3.32 -4.59 -2.27
C ARG A 87 -2.03 -5.25 -1.76
N ASP A 88 -1.30 -5.88 -2.66
CA ASP A 88 -0.11 -6.69 -2.38
C ASP A 88 1.13 -6.02 -3.00
N SER A 89 1.18 -4.69 -2.97
CA SER A 89 2.29 -3.91 -3.52
C SER A 89 2.68 -2.80 -2.55
N ASN A 90 3.99 -2.60 -2.41
CA ASN A 90 4.56 -1.51 -1.59
C ASN A 90 5.00 -0.33 -2.45
N GLU A 91 5.18 -0.55 -3.74
CA GLU A 91 5.64 0.41 -4.72
C GLU A 91 4.89 0.22 -6.05
N VAL A 92 4.61 1.31 -6.75
CA VAL A 92 4.05 1.29 -8.10
C VAL A 92 4.55 2.47 -8.92
N VAL A 93 4.85 2.24 -10.20
CA VAL A 93 5.14 3.30 -11.17
C VAL A 93 3.82 3.80 -11.76
N LEU A 94 3.62 5.13 -11.77
CA LEU A 94 2.34 5.73 -12.18
C LEU A 94 1.95 5.37 -13.61
N ARG A 95 2.92 5.33 -14.53
CA ARG A 95 2.69 4.92 -15.92
C ARG A 95 2.14 3.49 -16.01
N ASP A 96 2.73 2.55 -15.30
CA ASP A 96 2.35 1.14 -15.36
C ASP A 96 0.93 0.95 -14.80
N LEU A 97 0.62 1.64 -13.71
CA LEU A 97 -0.75 1.73 -13.17
C LEU A 97 -1.72 2.32 -14.21
N GLY A 98 -1.33 3.39 -14.90
CA GLY A 98 -2.12 4.00 -15.97
C GLY A 98 -2.41 3.03 -17.11
N HIS A 99 -1.42 2.26 -17.56
CA HIS A 99 -1.60 1.23 -18.59
C HIS A 99 -2.55 0.11 -18.14
N HIS A 100 -2.40 -0.39 -16.91
CA HIS A 100 -3.33 -1.40 -16.38
C HIS A 100 -4.77 -0.90 -16.31
N LEU A 101 -4.97 0.35 -15.86
CA LEU A 101 -6.30 0.93 -15.78
C LEU A 101 -6.90 1.23 -17.16
N ALA A 102 -6.08 1.61 -18.14
CA ALA A 102 -6.53 1.76 -19.52
C ALA A 102 -6.98 0.42 -20.12
N ALA A 103 -6.22 -0.67 -19.88
CA ALA A 103 -6.61 -2.02 -20.28
C ALA A 103 -7.88 -2.49 -19.57
N ALA A 104 -7.99 -2.24 -18.26
CA ALA A 104 -9.19 -2.58 -17.49
C ALA A 104 -10.43 -1.79 -17.96
N HIS A 105 -10.26 -0.54 -18.37
CA HIS A 105 -11.32 0.27 -18.95
C HIS A 105 -11.76 -0.28 -20.33
N ALA A 106 -10.80 -0.62 -21.19
CA ALA A 106 -11.10 -1.24 -22.49
C ALA A 106 -11.87 -2.56 -22.35
N ALA A 107 -11.61 -3.31 -21.27
CA ALA A 107 -12.34 -4.52 -20.90
C ALA A 107 -13.69 -4.27 -20.17
N GLY A 108 -14.12 -3.02 -19.96
CA GLY A 108 -15.37 -2.67 -19.29
C GLY A 108 -15.37 -2.86 -17.76
N ASN A 109 -14.21 -3.15 -17.16
CA ASN A 109 -14.11 -3.45 -15.74
C ASN A 109 -14.17 -2.21 -14.85
N VAL A 110 -13.69 -1.06 -15.34
CA VAL A 110 -13.64 0.21 -14.62
C VAL A 110 -14.01 1.40 -15.50
N PRO A 111 -14.51 2.49 -14.90
CA PRO A 111 -14.64 3.78 -15.58
C PRO A 111 -13.29 4.30 -16.06
N ARG A 112 -13.32 5.14 -17.10
CA ARG A 112 -12.10 5.78 -17.63
C ARG A 112 -11.53 6.75 -16.60
N ILE A 113 -10.21 6.75 -16.46
CA ILE A 113 -9.53 7.82 -15.71
C ILE A 113 -9.64 9.11 -16.52
N ARG A 114 -10.06 10.20 -15.87
CA ARG A 114 -10.11 11.54 -16.47
C ARG A 114 -8.73 12.01 -16.92
N ASP A 115 -7.79 12.03 -15.99
CA ASP A 115 -6.41 12.47 -16.18
C ASP A 115 -5.50 11.90 -15.08
N ASN A 116 -4.21 12.21 -15.16
CA ASN A 116 -3.23 11.80 -14.15
C ASN A 116 -3.51 12.42 -12.76
N TYR A 117 -4.08 13.62 -12.69
CA TYR A 117 -4.40 14.27 -11.42
C TYR A 117 -5.46 13.47 -10.65
N HIS A 118 -6.52 13.04 -11.32
CA HIS A 118 -7.56 12.20 -10.76
C HIS A 118 -7.02 10.87 -10.22
N LEU A 119 -6.07 10.25 -10.92
CA LEU A 119 -5.41 9.04 -10.42
C LEU A 119 -4.56 9.33 -9.17
N VAL A 120 -3.83 10.44 -9.15
CA VAL A 120 -3.00 10.83 -8.01
C VAL A 120 -3.85 11.14 -6.76
N GLU A 121 -5.00 11.78 -6.92
CA GLU A 121 -5.97 12.02 -5.83
C GLU A 121 -6.45 10.69 -5.23
N ILE A 122 -6.83 9.73 -6.07
CA ILE A 122 -7.20 8.38 -5.62
C ILE A 122 -6.05 7.73 -4.86
N MET A 123 -4.83 7.77 -5.42
CA MET A 123 -3.65 7.19 -4.79
C MET A 123 -3.35 7.81 -3.42
N ARG A 124 -3.40 9.15 -3.31
CA ARG A 124 -3.22 9.86 -2.03
C ARG A 124 -4.27 9.47 -1.01
N GLY A 125 -5.54 9.41 -1.41
CA GLY A 125 -6.62 8.94 -0.55
C GLY A 125 -6.39 7.52 -0.03
N LEU A 126 -5.75 6.66 -0.83
CA LEU A 126 -5.38 5.29 -0.49
C LEU A 126 -4.07 5.17 0.32
N GLY A 127 -3.47 6.28 0.76
CA GLY A 127 -2.24 6.29 1.56
C GLY A 127 -0.96 6.10 0.73
N TRP A 128 -0.99 6.40 -0.58
CA TRP A 128 0.18 6.35 -1.45
C TRP A 128 0.80 7.73 -1.64
N HIS A 129 2.13 7.78 -1.52
CA HIS A 129 2.91 9.01 -1.61
C HIS A 129 3.99 8.88 -2.68
N LYS A 130 4.30 9.98 -3.35
CA LYS A 130 5.38 10.01 -4.34
C LYS A 130 6.73 9.84 -3.62
N ALA A 131 7.50 8.85 -4.03
CA ALA A 131 8.81 8.53 -3.44
C ALA A 131 9.99 8.80 -4.38
N GLY A 132 9.74 9.02 -5.67
CA GLY A 132 10.80 9.26 -6.64
C GLY A 132 10.33 9.16 -8.08
N TRP A 133 11.23 8.75 -8.95
CA TRP A 133 11.01 8.57 -10.38
C TRP A 133 11.64 7.27 -10.87
N ALA A 134 10.97 6.60 -11.81
CA ALA A 134 11.46 5.42 -12.51
C ALA A 134 11.63 5.75 -14.00
N GLY A 135 12.58 5.06 -14.65
CA GLY A 135 12.89 5.23 -16.07
C GLY A 135 13.80 6.42 -16.37
N THR A 136 14.06 6.64 -17.66
CA THR A 136 14.92 7.72 -18.15
C THR A 136 14.28 8.43 -19.35
N GLY A 137 14.53 9.74 -19.48
CA GLY A 137 14.06 10.55 -20.60
C GLY A 137 12.53 10.46 -20.82
N PRO A 138 12.05 10.09 -22.02
CA PRO A 138 10.61 10.02 -22.34
C PRO A 138 9.82 9.00 -21.51
N THR A 139 10.52 8.07 -20.85
CA THR A 139 9.90 7.02 -20.02
C THR A 139 9.85 7.37 -18.54
N LEU A 140 10.32 8.57 -18.16
CA LEU A 140 10.37 9.01 -16.78
C LEU A 140 8.96 9.11 -16.20
N SER A 141 8.69 8.35 -15.15
CA SER A 141 7.38 8.31 -14.49
C SER A 141 7.52 8.33 -12.97
N PRO A 142 6.62 9.01 -12.24
CA PRO A 142 6.68 9.01 -10.78
C PRO A 142 6.54 7.60 -10.19
N ILE A 143 7.35 7.32 -9.17
CA ILE A 143 7.19 6.17 -8.29
C ILE A 143 6.37 6.59 -7.08
N TYR A 144 5.37 5.80 -6.74
CA TYR A 144 4.60 5.93 -5.51
C TYR A 144 4.88 4.76 -4.58
N ARG A 145 5.06 5.06 -3.30
CA ARG A 145 5.19 4.09 -2.22
C ARG A 145 4.09 4.31 -1.19
N ARG A 146 3.68 3.25 -0.52
CA ARG A 146 2.89 3.38 0.71
C ARG A 146 3.79 3.88 1.84
N THR A 147 3.24 4.72 2.71
CA THR A 147 3.92 5.12 3.94
C THR A 147 4.00 3.92 4.87
N ALA A 148 5.22 3.52 5.23
CA ALA A 148 5.43 2.82 6.48
C ALA A 148 5.02 3.79 7.59
N LYS A 149 4.07 3.40 8.44
CA LYS A 149 3.72 4.26 9.56
C LYS A 149 4.95 4.32 10.46
N ALA A 150 5.60 5.47 10.50
CA ALA A 150 6.76 5.68 11.36
C ALA A 150 6.35 5.36 12.81
N VAL A 151 7.17 4.55 13.48
CA VAL A 151 7.16 4.49 14.94
C VAL A 151 7.47 5.90 15.41
N PRO A 152 6.57 6.60 16.12
CA PRO A 152 6.96 7.83 16.78
C PRO A 152 8.13 7.50 17.72
N ALA A 153 9.22 8.25 17.60
CA ALA A 153 10.39 8.14 18.46
C ALA A 153 10.05 8.53 19.91
#